data_AF-A0A4Q2S621-F1
#
_entry.id   AF-A0A4Q2S621-F1
#
_cell.length_a   1.000
_cell.length_b   1.000
_cell.length_c   1.000
_cell.angle_alpha   90.00
_cell.angle_beta   90.00
_cell.angle_gamma   90.00
#
_symmetry.space_group_name_H-M   'P 1'
#
loop_
_entity.id
_entity.type
_entity.pdbx_description
1 polymer ?
#
loop_
_entity_poly.entity_id
_entity_poly.type
_entity_poly.pdbx_seq_one_letter_code
_entity_poly.pdbx_strand_id
1 'polypeptide(L)' 'MADDELSVLRLMAEGDTIDVVARKLEISERTVRRKARSACDTLGCETTIEAIVWAVRHGHV' A
#
# COMPACT_ATOMS: atom_id res chain seq x y z
N MET A 1 -9.00 -7.82 2.33
CA MET A 1 -8.26 -6.77 1.60
C MET A 1 -8.36 -7.07 0.12
N ALA A 2 -8.59 -6.05 -0.72
CA ALA A 2 -8.65 -6.23 -2.17
C ALA A 2 -7.22 -6.38 -2.77
N ASP A 3 -7.11 -7.07 -3.90
CA ASP A 3 -5.80 -7.37 -4.52
C ASP A 3 -5.00 -6.10 -4.90
N ASP A 4 -5.71 -5.06 -5.36
CA ASP A 4 -5.10 -3.75 -5.64
C ASP A 4 -4.57 -3.04 -4.38
N GLU A 5 -5.18 -3.27 -3.22
CA GLU A 5 -4.75 -2.67 -1.95
C GLU A 5 -3.47 -3.34 -1.46
N LEU A 6 -3.40 -4.67 -1.58
CA LEU A 6 -2.19 -5.44 -1.30
C LEU A 6 -1.04 -5.04 -2.23
N SER A 7 -1.33 -4.87 -3.53
CA SER A 7 -0.35 -4.43 -4.53
C SER A 7 0.26 -3.07 -4.20
N VAL A 8 -0.56 -2.12 -3.72
CA VAL A 8 -0.08 -0.81 -3.25
C VAL A 8 0.83 -0.96 -2.04
N LEU A 9 0.44 -1.75 -1.03
CA LEU A 9 1.27 -1.94 0.17
C LEU A 9 2.60 -2.64 -0.15
N ARG A 10 2.57 -3.63 -1.05
CA ARG A 10 3.77 -4.35 -1.49
C ARG A 10 4.79 -3.43 -2.15
N LEU A 11 4.38 -2.64 -3.14
CA LEU A 11 5.30 -1.73 -3.83
C LEU A 11 5.88 -0.68 -2.86
N MET A 12 5.07 -0.18 -1.92
CA MET A 12 5.58 0.72 -0.87
C MET A 12 6.53 0.03 0.10
N ALA A 13 6.29 -1.24 0.43
CA ALA A 13 7.19 -2.05 1.26
C ALA A 13 8.53 -2.36 0.56
N GLU A 14 8.54 -2.44 -0.77
CA GLU A 14 9.75 -2.50 -1.60
C GLU A 14 10.50 -1.15 -1.66
N GLY A 15 9.93 -0.08 -1.08
CA GLY A 15 10.53 1.25 -0.98
C GLY A 15 10.06 2.24 -2.05
N ASP A 16 9.07 1.90 -2.87
CA ASP A 16 8.53 2.82 -3.87
C ASP A 16 7.77 3.99 -3.21
N THR A 17 8.00 5.19 -3.73
CA THR A 17 7.21 6.38 -3.38
C THR A 17 5.83 6.35 -4.03
N ILE A 18 4.89 7.15 -3.51
CA ILE A 18 3.50 7.21 -4.01
C ILE A 18 3.43 7.49 -5.52
N ASP A 19 4.28 8.37 -6.04
CA ASP A 19 4.32 8.72 -7.47
C ASP A 19 4.87 7.57 -8.33
N VAL A 20 5.84 6.81 -7.82
CA VAL A 20 6.36 5.61 -8.50
C VAL A 20 5.29 4.51 -8.51
N VAL A 21 4.62 4.26 -7.39
CA VAL A 21 3.50 3.30 -7.30
C VAL A 21 2.37 3.69 -8.25
N ALA A 22 2.01 4.98 -8.29
CA ALA A 22 0.98 5.51 -9.18
C ALA A 22 1.31 5.22 -10.66
N ARG A 23 2.56 5.45 -11.07
CA ARG A 23 3.02 5.13 -12.43
C ARG A 23 3.01 3.63 -12.71
N LYS A 24 3.53 2.81 -11.80
CA LYS A 24 3.60 1.34 -11.96
C LYS A 24 2.21 0.69 -12.09
N LEU A 25 1.21 1.23 -11.38
CA LEU A 25 -0.16 0.73 -11.38
C LEU A 25 -1.10 1.49 -12.34
N GLU A 26 -0.58 2.44 -13.11
CA GLU A 26 -1.35 3.27 -14.06
C GLU A 26 -2.58 3.96 -13.44
N ILE A 27 -2.44 4.45 -12.20
CA ILE A 27 -3.51 5.14 -11.45
C ILE A 27 -3.02 6.48 -10.90
N SER A 28 -3.96 7.34 -10.50
CA SER A 28 -3.59 8.60 -9.85
C SER A 28 -2.98 8.38 -8.46
N GLU A 29 -2.05 9.25 -8.03
CA GLU A 29 -1.53 9.23 -6.66
C GLU A 29 -2.62 9.34 -5.59
N ARG A 30 -3.71 10.05 -5.90
CA ARG A 30 -4.90 10.12 -5.02
C ARG A 30 -5.50 8.72 -4.82
N THR A 31 -5.58 7.93 -5.89
CA THR A 31 -6.07 6.54 -5.84
C THR A 31 -5.12 5.66 -5.02
N VAL A 32 -3.80 5.84 -5.17
CA VAL A 32 -2.79 5.14 -4.35
C VAL A 32 -2.99 5.44 -2.85
N ARG A 33 -3.06 6.72 -2.46
CA ARG A 33 -3.29 7.12 -1.06
C ARG A 33 -4.60 6.55 -0.51
N ARG A 34 -5.68 6.56 -1.32
CA ARG A 34 -6.97 5.98 -0.93
C ARG A 34 -6.87 4.48 -0.71
N LYS A 35 -6.21 3.73 -1.60
CA LYS A 35 -6.02 2.28 -1.47
C LYS A 35 -5.15 1.94 -0.26
N ALA A 36 -4.06 2.67 -0.03
CA ALA A 36 -3.22 2.50 1.14
C ALA A 36 -4.00 2.75 2.44
N ARG A 37 -4.83 3.80 2.53
CA ARG A 37 -5.69 4.05 3.70
C ARG A 37 -6.71 2.93 3.91
N SER A 38 -7.39 2.49 2.85
CA SER A 38 -8.35 1.38 2.90
C SER A 38 -7.70 0.08 3.38
N ALA A 39 -6.46 -0.16 2.96
CA ALA A 39 -5.65 -1.27 3.45
C ALA A 39 -5.34 -1.15 4.96
N CYS A 40 -4.98 0.05 5.44
CA CYS A 40 -4.78 0.31 6.87
C CYS A 40 -6.04 0.00 7.68
N ASP A 41 -7.19 0.52 7.22
CA ASP A 41 -8.48 0.31 7.88
C ASP A 41 -8.83 -1.18 7.95
N THR A 42 -8.56 -1.92 6.87
CA THR A 42 -8.79 -3.37 6.79
C THR A 42 -7.87 -4.16 7.73
N LEU A 43 -6.62 -3.72 7.89
CA LEU A 43 -5.62 -4.36 8.74
C LEU A 43 -5.71 -3.93 10.22
N GLY A 44 -6.54 -2.95 10.54
CA GLY A 44 -6.62 -2.36 11.87
C GLY A 44 -5.41 -1.49 12.23
N CYS A 45 -4.68 -0.99 11.22
CA CYS A 45 -3.55 -0.10 11.42
C CYS A 45 -4.02 1.35 11.54
N GLU A 46 -3.38 2.12 12.42
CA GLU A 46 -3.65 3.54 12.60
C GLU A 46 -3.02 4.36 11.48
N THR A 47 -1.88 3.91 10.95
CA THR A 47 -1.09 4.63 9.95
C THR A 47 -0.71 3.78 8.73
N THR A 48 -0.43 4.46 7.60
CA THR A 48 0.09 3.80 6.39
C THR A 48 1.41 3.10 6.60
N ILE A 49 2.29 3.66 7.44
CA ILE A 49 3.58 3.03 7.70
C ILE A 49 3.42 1.71 8.47
N GLU A 50 2.46 1.60 9.38
CA GLU A 50 2.14 0.34 10.05
C GLU A 50 1.63 -0.72 9.07
N ALA A 51 0.77 -0.34 8.13
CA ALA A 51 0.28 -1.25 7.08
C ALA A 51 1.42 -1.71 6.15
N ILE A 52 2.37 -0.83 5.85
CA ILE A 52 3.59 -1.19 5.09
C ILE A 52 4.44 -2.18 5.90
N VAL A 53 4.68 -1.92 7.19
CA VAL A 53 5.43 -2.83 8.09
C VAL A 53 4.72 -4.18 8.24
N TRP A 54 3.37 -4.18 8.27
CA TRP A 54 2.58 -5.40 8.25
C TRP A 54 2.87 -6.22 6.99
N ALA A 55 2.91 -5.59 5.80
CA ALA A 55 3.21 -6.28 4.55
C ALA A 55 4.62 -6.92 4.57
N VAL A 56 5.63 -6.23 5.11
CA VAL A 56 6.98 -6.76 5.29
C VAL A 56 7.00 -7.99 6.20
N ARG A 57 6.33 -7.91 7.36
CA ARG A 57 6.36 -8.99 8.36
C ARG A 57 5.64 -10.27 7.93
N HIS A 58 4.65 -10.15 7.04
CA HIS A 58 3.83 -11.27 6.59
C HIS A 58 4.28 -11.87 5.25
N GLY A 59 5.48 -11.49 4.77
CA GLY A 59 6.09 -12.08 3.57
C GLY A 59 5.46 -11.62 2.26
N HIS A 60 4.90 -10.39 2.24
CA HIS A 60 4.37 -9.79 1.03
C HIS A 60 5.43 -9.01 0.22
N VAL A 61 6.72 -9.15 0.59
CA VAL A 61 7.92 -8.68 -0.11
C VAL A 61 9.07 -9.68 0.07
#